data_AF-A0AAD7DA41-F1
#
_entry.id   AF-A0AAD7DA41-F1
#
_cell.length_a   1.000
_cell.length_b   1.000
_cell.length_c   1.000
_cell.angle_alpha   90.00
_cell.angle_beta   90.00
_cell.angle_gamma   90.00
#
_symmetry.space_group_name_H-M   'P 1'
#
loop_
_entity.id
_entity.type
_entity.pdbx_description
1 polymer ?
#
loop_
_entity_poly.entity_id
_entity_poly.type
_entity_poly.pdbx_seq_one_letter_code
_entity_poly.pdbx_strand_id
1 'polypeptide(L)'
;MNLRNQKRRADKVGKASFPQEERRAGLLVTDELEKALAECTALVEGITLDCRAHNGCFRNVEFDLENDRDRNDHSCLFGHSWENREYSSSDVHRATKIFKDPYFFCGWCWLLSALSTMSTAKALIEKFCVARDEKAGVYGIIFFRDSSRVMAIIDDLLFTSIPKFEELTPSE
;
A
#
# COMPACT_ATOMS: atom_id res chain seq x y z
N MET A 1 -18.42 41.78 -42.45
CA MET A 1 -17.88 41.67 -41.08
C MET A 1 -18.65 40.54 -40.38
N ASN A 2 -18.14 39.31 -40.44
CA ASN A 2 -18.81 38.11 -39.92
C ASN A 2 -17.89 37.45 -38.89
N LEU A 3 -18.26 37.51 -37.60
CA LEU A 3 -17.52 36.87 -36.51
C LEU A 3 -18.47 35.99 -35.68
N ARG A 4 -18.58 34.75 -36.15
CA ARG A 4 -18.54 33.46 -35.42
C ARG A 4 -19.00 33.48 -33.95
N ASN A 5 -20.23 33.00 -33.73
CA ASN A 5 -20.67 32.44 -32.45
C ASN A 5 -20.02 31.05 -32.24
N GLN A 6 -18.97 30.96 -31.42
CA GLN A 6 -18.42 29.69 -30.95
C GLN A 6 -19.28 29.14 -29.80
N LYS A 7 -20.13 28.15 -30.10
CA LYS A 7 -20.75 27.30 -29.06
C LYS A 7 -19.67 26.39 -28.46
N ARG A 8 -19.31 26.60 -27.20
CA ARG A 8 -18.54 25.65 -26.40
C ARG A 8 -19.34 24.33 -26.28
N ARG A 9 -18.80 23.23 -26.81
CA ARG A 9 -19.29 21.88 -26.50
C ARG A 9 -18.86 21.54 -25.08
N ALA A 10 -19.82 21.28 -24.21
CA ALA A 10 -19.56 20.71 -22.89
C ALA A 10 -19.32 19.21 -23.07
N ASP A 11 -18.10 18.76 -22.84
CA ASP A 11 -17.77 17.34 -22.81
C ASP A 11 -18.46 16.70 -21.58
N LYS A 12 -19.37 15.76 -21.86
CA LYS A 12 -19.98 14.94 -20.81
C LYS A 12 -18.91 14.00 -20.28
N VAL A 13 -18.40 14.28 -19.08
CA VAL A 13 -17.60 13.32 -18.31
C VAL A 13 -18.46 12.07 -18.13
N GLY A 14 -18.10 10.99 -18.83
CA GLY A 14 -18.73 9.69 -18.64
C GLY A 14 -18.50 9.24 -17.22
N LYS A 15 -19.59 8.94 -16.48
CA LYS A 15 -19.46 8.26 -15.19
C LYS A 15 -18.73 6.94 -15.45
N ALA A 16 -17.56 6.77 -14.84
CA ALA A 16 -16.90 5.48 -14.79
C ALA A 16 -17.88 4.49 -14.14
N SER A 17 -18.36 3.53 -14.93
CA SER A 17 -19.22 2.44 -14.46
C SER A 17 -18.30 1.27 -14.19
N PHE A 18 -17.96 1.04 -12.93
CA PHE A 18 -17.31 -0.18 -12.51
C PHE A 18 -18.39 -1.27 -12.39
N PRO A 19 -18.37 -2.34 -13.21
CA PRO A 19 -19.31 -3.43 -13.05
C PRO A 19 -19.04 -4.10 -11.69
N GLN A 20 -19.98 -3.97 -10.75
CA GLN A 20 -19.95 -4.75 -9.52
C GLN A 20 -20.40 -6.18 -9.84
N GLU A 21 -19.61 -7.17 -9.45
CA GLU A 21 -20.08 -8.56 -9.45
C GLU A 21 -21.23 -8.70 -8.44
N GLU A 22 -22.35 -9.26 -8.89
CA GLU A 22 -23.54 -9.52 -8.07
C GLU A 22 -23.35 -10.70 -7.09
N ARG A 23 -22.19 -10.84 -6.45
CA ARG A 23 -22.09 -11.74 -5.29
C ARG A 23 -22.79 -11.08 -4.12
N ARG A 24 -24.01 -11.58 -3.86
CA ARG A 24 -24.82 -11.26 -2.68
C ARG A 24 -23.92 -11.27 -1.45
N ALA A 25 -23.87 -10.15 -0.75
CA ALA A 25 -23.19 -9.99 0.53
C ALA A 25 -23.88 -10.86 1.60
N GLY A 26 -23.67 -12.17 1.50
CA GLY A 26 -23.93 -13.14 2.55
C GLY A 26 -22.84 -13.01 3.58
N LEU A 27 -23.18 -12.31 4.66
CA LEU A 27 -22.62 -12.42 5.99
C LEU A 27 -21.71 -13.66 6.19
N LEU A 28 -20.42 -13.43 6.46
CA LEU A 28 -19.48 -14.43 7.03
C LEU A 28 -19.21 -15.68 6.16
N VAL A 29 -18.68 -15.53 4.96
CA VAL A 29 -18.05 -16.67 4.27
C VAL A 29 -16.71 -16.96 4.94
N THR A 30 -16.73 -17.81 5.98
CA THR A 30 -15.54 -18.32 6.66
C THR A 30 -14.62 -19.01 5.69
N ASP A 31 -15.16 -19.78 4.76
CA ASP A 31 -14.39 -20.68 3.89
C ASP A 31 -13.58 -19.90 2.84
N GLU A 32 -14.16 -18.84 2.26
CA GLU A 32 -13.47 -17.95 1.33
C GLU A 32 -12.41 -17.11 2.05
N LEU A 33 -12.69 -16.70 3.30
CA LEU A 33 -11.72 -16.01 4.13
C LEU A 33 -10.56 -16.94 4.48
N GLU A 34 -10.83 -18.14 4.98
CA GLU A 34 -9.83 -19.16 5.32
C GLU A 34 -8.98 -19.55 4.12
N LYS A 35 -9.61 -19.73 2.96
CA LYS A 35 -8.89 -19.96 1.71
C LYS A 35 -7.96 -18.80 1.37
N ALA A 36 -8.45 -17.57 1.41
CA ALA A 36 -7.63 -16.39 1.13
C ALA A 36 -6.48 -16.24 2.15
N LEU A 37 -6.73 -16.56 3.44
CA LEU A 37 -5.72 -16.57 4.49
C LEU A 37 -4.62 -17.60 4.20
N ALA A 38 -5.00 -18.82 3.83
CA ALA A 38 -4.08 -19.89 3.49
C ALA A 38 -3.25 -19.57 2.24
N GLU A 39 -3.89 -19.06 1.18
CA GLU A 39 -3.21 -18.63 -0.04
C GLU A 39 -2.21 -17.50 0.22
N CYS A 40 -2.60 -16.50 1.02
CA CYS A 40 -1.72 -15.40 1.40
C CYS A 40 -0.50 -15.90 2.20
N THR A 41 -0.74 -16.80 3.17
CA THR A 41 0.32 -17.38 3.99
C THR A 41 1.30 -18.17 3.13
N ALA A 42 0.81 -19.06 2.27
CA ALA A 42 1.64 -19.86 1.38
C ALA A 42 2.47 -18.99 0.41
N LEU A 43 1.89 -17.89 -0.10
CA LEU A 43 2.60 -16.96 -0.97
C LEU A 43 3.72 -16.23 -0.22
N VAL A 44 3.45 -15.72 0.98
CA VAL A 44 4.46 -15.06 1.83
C VAL A 44 5.58 -16.03 2.20
N GLU A 45 5.25 -17.27 2.54
CA GLU A 45 6.23 -18.32 2.84
C GLU A 45 7.10 -18.64 1.62
N GLY A 46 6.51 -18.77 0.43
CA GLY A 46 7.25 -18.97 -0.82
C GLY A 46 8.23 -17.84 -1.10
N ILE A 47 7.76 -16.60 -1.04
CA ILE A 47 8.59 -15.40 -1.23
C ILE A 47 9.71 -15.36 -0.20
N THR A 48 9.41 -15.68 1.06
CA THR A 48 10.38 -15.73 2.15
C THR A 48 11.49 -16.73 1.88
N LEU A 49 11.14 -17.93 1.41
CA LEU A 49 12.10 -18.97 1.05
C LEU A 49 13.01 -18.50 -0.08
N ASP A 50 12.44 -17.91 -1.13
CA ASP A 50 13.19 -17.38 -2.26
C ASP A 50 14.15 -16.25 -1.84
N CYS A 51 13.68 -15.34 -0.98
CA CYS A 51 14.49 -14.25 -0.44
C CYS A 51 15.69 -14.78 0.34
N ARG A 52 15.45 -15.76 1.24
CA ARG A 52 16.52 -16.40 2.02
C ARG A 52 17.50 -17.17 1.14
N ALA A 53 17.02 -17.86 0.10
CA ALA A 53 17.87 -18.58 -0.84
C ALA A 53 18.82 -17.65 -1.60
N HIS A 54 18.38 -16.43 -1.91
CA HIS A 54 19.19 -15.41 -2.59
C HIS A 54 19.90 -14.44 -1.64
N ASN A 55 19.83 -14.67 -0.32
CA ASN A 55 20.35 -13.77 0.71
C ASN A 55 19.89 -12.30 0.52
N GLY A 56 18.63 -12.13 0.11
CA GLY A 56 18.02 -10.84 -0.19
C GLY A 56 16.73 -10.61 0.60
N CYS A 57 16.18 -9.41 0.47
CA CYS A 57 14.87 -9.04 0.99
C CYS A 57 13.89 -8.86 -0.17
N PHE A 58 12.61 -9.10 0.09
CA PHE A 58 11.55 -8.92 -0.88
C PHE A 58 11.47 -7.47 -1.33
N ARG A 59 11.20 -7.25 -2.62
CA ARG A 59 10.98 -5.93 -3.20
C ARG A 59 9.74 -5.98 -4.08
N ASN A 60 8.81 -5.07 -3.83
CA ASN A 60 7.63 -4.96 -4.65
C ASN A 60 7.92 -4.12 -5.90
N VAL A 61 8.00 -4.77 -7.06
CA VAL A 61 8.27 -4.10 -8.35
C VAL A 61 7.07 -3.26 -8.83
N GLU A 62 5.85 -3.62 -8.43
CA GLU A 62 4.63 -2.86 -8.78
C GLU A 62 4.42 -1.64 -7.88
N PHE A 63 5.09 -1.61 -6.71
CA PHE A 63 5.01 -0.54 -5.72
C PHE A 63 6.43 -0.18 -5.24
N ASP A 64 7.27 0.27 -6.16
CA ASP A 64 8.70 0.50 -5.92
C ASP A 64 8.97 1.94 -5.45
N LEU A 65 9.03 2.12 -4.13
CA LEU A 65 9.22 3.45 -3.53
C LEU A 65 10.57 4.09 -3.88
N GLU A 66 11.66 3.31 -4.01
CA GLU A 66 12.97 3.91 -4.30
C GLU A 66 13.04 4.34 -5.76
N ASN A 67 12.54 3.52 -6.69
CA ASN A 67 12.52 3.87 -8.10
C ASN A 67 11.57 5.04 -8.38
N ASP A 68 10.42 5.11 -7.69
CA ASP A 68 9.53 6.27 -7.76
C ASP A 68 10.26 7.54 -7.34
N ARG A 69 10.94 7.52 -6.17
CA ARG A 69 11.77 8.65 -5.71
C ARG A 69 12.83 9.02 -6.74
N ASP A 70 13.60 8.06 -7.24
CA ASP A 70 14.72 8.31 -8.15
C ASP A 70 14.27 8.91 -9.49
N ARG A 71 13.05 8.56 -9.94
CA ARG A 71 12.43 9.15 -11.14
C ARG A 71 11.70 10.46 -10.86
N ASN A 72 11.67 10.91 -9.60
CA ASN A 72 10.83 12.00 -9.14
C ASN A 72 9.34 11.77 -9.51
N ASP A 73 8.95 10.50 -9.56
CA ASP A 73 7.58 10.04 -9.69
C ASP A 73 7.01 9.91 -8.28
N HIS A 74 5.87 10.52 -8.04
CA HIS A 74 5.23 10.49 -6.72
C HIS A 74 3.96 9.64 -6.75
N SER A 75 3.85 8.72 -7.71
CA SER A 75 2.70 7.83 -7.86
C SER A 75 2.45 7.01 -6.60
N CYS A 76 3.48 6.48 -5.95
CA CYS A 76 3.31 5.76 -4.68
C CYS A 76 2.97 6.66 -3.47
N LEU A 77 3.22 7.98 -3.53
CA LEU A 77 2.98 8.92 -2.42
C LEU A 77 1.62 9.64 -2.52
N PHE A 78 1.25 10.08 -3.73
CA PHE A 78 0.02 10.86 -3.97
C PHE A 78 -1.02 10.10 -4.83
N GLY A 79 -0.69 8.90 -5.30
CA GLY A 79 -1.47 8.26 -6.35
C GLY A 79 -1.50 9.09 -7.64
N HIS A 80 -2.49 8.85 -8.49
CA HIS A 80 -2.71 9.68 -9.68
C HIS A 80 -3.38 11.03 -9.38
N SER A 81 -3.54 11.41 -8.11
CA SER A 81 -4.08 12.70 -7.70
C SER A 81 -2.99 13.76 -7.79
N TRP A 82 -3.18 14.74 -8.68
CA TRP A 82 -2.24 15.85 -8.89
C TRP A 82 -2.43 17.00 -7.91
N GLU A 83 -3.45 16.92 -7.06
CA GLU A 83 -3.82 17.96 -6.12
C GLU A 83 -3.11 17.72 -4.78
N ASN A 84 -2.30 18.70 -4.37
CA ASN A 84 -1.63 18.80 -3.08
C ASN A 84 -0.32 18.01 -2.87
N ARG A 85 0.75 18.44 -3.57
CA ARG A 85 2.14 17.98 -3.34
C ARG A 85 2.81 18.65 -2.14
N GLU A 86 2.15 18.66 -0.98
CA GLU A 86 2.69 19.29 0.24
C GLU A 86 3.79 18.46 0.91
N TYR A 87 3.89 17.17 0.59
CA TYR A 87 4.86 16.26 1.20
C TYR A 87 5.96 15.85 0.22
N SER A 88 7.21 16.23 0.49
CA SER A 88 8.37 15.70 -0.22
C SER A 88 9.05 14.63 0.64
N SER A 89 9.17 13.41 0.12
CA SER A 89 10.07 12.40 0.71
C SER A 89 11.51 12.73 0.36
N SER A 90 12.40 12.75 1.34
CA SER A 90 13.83 12.97 1.13
C SER A 90 14.55 11.66 0.81
N ASP A 91 14.20 10.57 1.50
CA ASP A 91 14.83 9.27 1.31
C ASP A 91 13.84 8.11 1.53
N VAL A 92 14.26 6.90 1.19
CA VAL A 92 13.49 5.66 1.36
C VAL A 92 14.34 4.67 2.14
N HIS A 93 13.76 4.10 3.19
CA HIS A 93 14.44 3.16 4.07
C HIS A 93 13.55 1.99 4.46
N ARG A 94 14.16 0.83 4.65
CA ARG A 94 13.52 -0.33 5.26
C ARG A 94 13.15 -0.04 6.71
N ALA A 95 12.00 -0.53 7.18
CA ALA A 95 11.59 -0.37 8.58
C ALA A 95 12.65 -0.89 9.55
N THR A 96 13.34 -1.99 9.20
CA THR A 96 14.44 -2.58 9.99
C THR A 96 15.69 -1.70 10.11
N LYS A 97 15.89 -0.72 9.22
CA LYS A 97 16.98 0.27 9.34
C LYS A 97 16.60 1.43 10.26
N ILE A 98 15.32 1.77 10.32
CA ILE A 98 14.80 2.89 11.11
C ILE A 98 14.56 2.45 12.56
N PHE A 99 14.03 1.23 12.73
CA PHE A 99 13.59 0.71 14.01
C PHE A 99 14.32 -0.58 14.36
N LYS A 100 14.72 -0.71 15.63
CA LYS A 100 15.38 -1.92 16.16
C LYS A 100 14.41 -3.09 16.29
N ASP A 101 13.16 -2.80 16.65
CA ASP A 101 12.09 -3.77 16.83
C ASP A 101 10.78 -3.12 16.35
N PRO A 102 10.52 -3.11 15.03
CA PRO A 102 9.39 -2.41 14.46
C PRO A 102 8.08 -3.12 14.84
N TYR A 103 7.17 -2.37 15.46
CA TYR A 103 5.77 -2.76 15.63
C TYR A 103 4.90 -1.86 14.76
N PHE A 104 3.88 -2.43 14.11
CA PHE A 104 2.91 -1.65 13.37
C PHE A 104 2.15 -0.71 14.32
N PHE A 105 2.41 0.59 14.22
CA PHE A 105 1.58 1.61 14.84
C PHE A 105 0.99 2.51 13.74
N CYS A 106 -0.31 2.79 13.84
CA CYS A 106 -1.11 3.35 12.76
C CYS A 106 -0.98 4.88 12.64
N GLY A 107 -0.93 5.38 11.40
CA GLY A 107 -0.97 6.80 11.03
C GLY A 107 -2.32 7.25 10.44
N TRP A 108 -2.39 8.56 10.16
CA TRP A 108 -3.49 9.40 9.59
C TRP A 108 -4.88 9.24 10.22
N CYS A 109 -5.53 10.35 10.58
CA CYS A 109 -6.71 10.35 11.47
C CYS A 109 -7.87 9.44 11.02
N TRP A 110 -8.15 9.31 9.71
CA TRP A 110 -9.21 8.41 9.22
C TRP A 110 -8.79 6.94 9.26
N LEU A 111 -7.57 6.64 8.81
CA LEU A 111 -7.01 5.30 8.85
C LEU A 111 -6.83 4.82 10.30
N LEU A 112 -6.30 5.69 11.17
CA LEU A 112 -6.18 5.49 12.61
C LEU A 112 -7.53 5.27 13.28
N SER A 113 -8.58 6.01 12.91
CA SER A 113 -9.91 5.78 13.48
C SER A 113 -10.45 4.41 13.11
N ALA A 114 -10.28 3.99 11.84
CA ALA A 114 -10.69 2.67 11.39
C ALA A 114 -9.87 1.56 12.07
N LEU A 115 -8.55 1.68 12.10
CA LEU A 115 -7.65 0.70 12.72
C LEU A 115 -7.81 0.65 14.25
N SER A 116 -8.05 1.79 14.89
CA SER A 116 -8.38 1.85 16.32
C SER A 116 -9.71 1.16 16.61
N THR A 117 -10.68 1.25 15.71
CA THR A 117 -11.93 0.49 15.86
C THR A 117 -11.66 -1.00 15.70
N MET A 118 -10.84 -1.38 14.71
CA MET A 118 -10.46 -2.78 14.50
C MET A 118 -9.63 -3.36 15.65
N SER A 119 -8.80 -2.55 16.31
CA SER A 119 -7.98 -3.00 17.44
C SER A 119 -8.80 -3.33 18.70
N THR A 120 -9.99 -2.76 18.84
CA THR A 120 -10.92 -3.15 19.93
C THR A 120 -11.48 -4.56 19.73
N ALA A 121 -11.57 -5.03 18.47
CA ALA A 121 -11.99 -6.38 18.15
C ALA A 121 -10.79 -7.33 18.19
N LYS A 122 -10.65 -8.06 19.30
CA LYS A 122 -9.62 -9.08 19.48
C LYS A 122 -9.62 -10.06 18.28
N ALA A 123 -8.43 -10.39 17.78
CA ALA A 123 -8.18 -11.24 16.60
C ALA A 123 -8.59 -10.66 15.23
N LEU A 124 -9.11 -9.42 15.12
CA LEU A 124 -9.41 -8.84 13.80
C LEU A 124 -8.14 -8.34 13.08
N ILE A 125 -7.17 -7.82 13.83
CA ILE A 125 -5.87 -7.40 13.29
C ILE A 125 -5.13 -8.60 12.67
N GLU A 126 -5.14 -9.75 13.36
CA GLU A 126 -4.51 -11.00 12.90
C GLU A 126 -5.16 -11.54 11.62
N LYS A 127 -6.45 -11.26 11.40
CA LYS A 127 -7.15 -11.64 10.17
C LYS A 127 -6.88 -10.71 8.99
N PHE A 128 -6.37 -9.51 9.25
CA PHE A 128 -6.06 -8.51 8.23
C PHE A 128 -4.60 -8.57 7.81
N CYS A 129 -3.66 -8.64 8.77
CA CYS A 129 -2.24 -8.89 8.51
C CYS A 129 -1.95 -10.36 8.82
N VAL A 130 -1.96 -11.16 7.75
CA VAL A 130 -2.13 -12.62 7.82
C VAL A 130 -0.80 -13.33 8.02
N ALA A 131 0.19 -12.90 7.26
CA ALA A 131 1.52 -13.48 7.25
C ALA A 131 2.54 -12.37 7.07
N ARG A 132 3.68 -12.49 7.74
CA ARG A 132 4.79 -11.56 7.63
C ARG A 132 6.10 -12.24 7.96
N ASP A 133 7.15 -11.77 7.33
CA ASP A 133 8.53 -12.03 7.74
C ASP A 133 9.29 -10.70 7.72
N GLU A 134 9.57 -10.17 8.91
CA GLU A 134 10.26 -8.90 9.09
C GLU A 134 11.72 -8.93 8.62
N LYS A 135 12.36 -10.11 8.55
CA LYS A 135 13.74 -10.26 8.07
C LYS A 135 13.80 -10.30 6.55
N ALA A 136 12.85 -11.01 5.93
CA ALA A 136 12.69 -10.97 4.48
C ALA A 136 12.06 -9.66 4.02
N GLY A 137 11.44 -8.89 4.92
CA GLY A 137 10.78 -7.63 4.61
C GLY A 137 9.55 -7.83 3.73
N VAL A 138 8.74 -8.86 4.00
CA VAL A 138 7.53 -9.18 3.24
C VAL A 138 6.33 -9.29 4.16
N TYR A 139 5.22 -8.70 3.73
CA TYR A 139 3.98 -8.63 4.50
C TYR A 139 2.79 -8.92 3.60
N GLY A 140 1.94 -9.85 4.03
CA GLY A 140 0.70 -10.22 3.37
C GLY A 140 -0.51 -9.63 4.09
N ILE A 141 -1.27 -8.80 3.37
CA ILE A 141 -2.46 -8.13 3.88
C ILE A 141 -3.67 -8.55 3.05
N ILE A 142 -4.80 -8.81 3.72
CA ILE A 142 -6.06 -9.11 3.03
C ILE A 142 -7.05 -7.96 3.22
N PHE A 143 -7.42 -7.35 2.11
CA PHE A 143 -8.48 -6.36 2.01
C PHE A 143 -9.81 -7.01 1.64
N PHE A 144 -10.91 -6.35 2.01
CA PHE A 144 -12.23 -6.68 1.49
C PHE A 144 -12.66 -5.55 0.56
N ARG A 145 -12.81 -5.84 -0.73
CA ARG A 145 -13.16 -4.87 -1.77
C ARG A 145 -14.18 -5.48 -2.72
N ASP A 146 -15.25 -4.75 -3.03
CA ASP A 146 -16.27 -5.15 -4.00
C ASP A 146 -16.83 -6.57 -3.76
N SER A 147 -17.19 -6.87 -2.50
CA SER A 147 -17.67 -8.20 -2.08
C SER A 147 -16.66 -9.35 -2.23
N SER A 148 -15.39 -9.05 -2.48
CA SER A 148 -14.31 -10.02 -2.66
C SER A 148 -13.15 -9.78 -1.69
N ARG A 149 -12.39 -10.83 -1.39
CA ARG A 149 -11.13 -10.75 -0.64
C ARG A 149 -10.01 -10.48 -1.62
N VAL A 150 -9.29 -9.38 -1.44
CA VAL A 150 -8.15 -9.00 -2.28
C VAL A 150 -6.89 -9.07 -1.42
N MET A 151 -5.90 -9.82 -1.89
CA MET A 151 -4.60 -9.92 -1.23
C MET A 151 -3.66 -8.83 -1.75
N ALA A 152 -2.88 -8.23 -0.85
CA ALA A 152 -1.76 -7.38 -1.20
C ALA A 152 -0.51 -7.89 -0.51
N ILE A 153 0.55 -8.10 -1.29
CA ILE A 153 1.88 -8.39 -0.77
C ILE A 153 2.71 -7.12 -0.89
N ILE A 154 3.26 -6.66 0.23
CA ILE A 154 4.05 -5.43 0.30
C ILE A 154 5.40 -5.70 0.97
N ASP A 155 6.37 -4.84 0.68
CA ASP A 155 7.62 -4.79 1.41
C ASP A 155 7.57 -3.78 2.59
N ASP A 156 8.66 -3.66 3.34
CA ASP A 156 8.82 -2.74 4.47
C ASP A 156 9.54 -1.43 4.11
N LEU A 157 9.55 -1.02 2.84
CA LEU A 157 10.10 0.27 2.47
C LEU A 157 9.17 1.40 2.93
N LEU A 158 9.75 2.45 3.50
CA LEU A 158 9.06 3.62 4.00
C LEU A 158 9.73 4.88 3.45
N PHE A 159 8.92 5.84 3.02
CA PHE A 159 9.39 7.20 2.77
C PHE A 159 9.79 7.86 4.10
N THR A 160 10.89 8.60 4.06
CA THR A 160 11.43 9.35 5.19
C THR A 160 11.68 10.79 4.76
N SER A 161 11.49 11.73 5.69
CA SER A 161 11.76 13.16 5.47
C SER A 161 13.23 13.52 5.72
N ILE A 162 14.02 12.61 6.27
CA ILE A 162 15.42 12.83 6.61
C ILE A 162 16.27 12.28 5.46
N PRO A 163 17.17 13.08 4.86
CA PRO A 163 18.06 12.60 3.80
C PRO A 163 19.15 11.67 4.36
N LYS A 164 19.87 10.97 3.47
CA LYS A 164 21.01 10.15 3.91
C LYS A 164 22.07 11.01 4.55
N PHE A 165 22.77 10.45 5.53
CA PHE A 165 23.93 11.10 6.14
C PHE A 165 24.99 11.53 5.10
N GLU A 166 25.19 10.73 4.05
CA GLU A 166 26.14 11.01 2.95
C GLU A 166 25.70 12.18 2.05
N GLU A 167 24.42 12.54 2.07
CA GLU A 167 23.81 13.60 1.27
C GLU A 167 23.67 14.91 2.07
N LEU A 168 23.99 14.90 3.37
CA LEU A 168 23.98 16.09 4.22
C LEU A 168 25.15 17.01 3.89
N THR A 169 24.89 18.32 3.87
CA THR A 169 25.97 19.30 3.83
C THR A 169 26.64 19.41 5.20
N PRO A 170 27.90 19.87 5.30
CA PRO A 170 28.59 20.04 6.59
C PRO A 170 27.93 21.03 7.56
N SER A 171 26.86 21.71 7.12
CA SER A 171 26.17 22.78 7.85
C SER A 171 24.84 22.31 8.47
N GLU A 172 24.43 21.08 8.17
CA GLU A 172 23.19 20.42 8.62
C GLU A 172 23.52 19.30 9.62
#